data_AF-A0A8B8GJW7-F1
#
_entry.id   AF-A0A8B8GJW7-F1
#
_cell.length_a   1.000
_cell.length_b   1.000
_cell.length_c   1.000
_cell.angle_alpha   90.00
_cell.angle_beta   90.00
_cell.angle_gamma   90.00
#
_symmetry.space_group_name_H-M   'P 1'
#
loop_
_entity.id
_entity.type
_entity.pdbx_description
1 polymer ?
#
loop_
_entity_poly.entity_id
_entity_poly.type
_entity_poly.pdbx_seq_one_letter_code
_entity_poly.pdbx_strand_id
1 'polypeptide(L)'
;MIHLTCLAHGIHRVAESIREKFKKVDKLISRVKQVFLKAPSRVLVFKSEAPAIPLPPEPIITRWGTWIMAASYYCKYYKDIRRVLLSINSEDAISVKEAQQLIQDPNMEAKLVYIHSNFGFIPEYITKLETQYISLSEALSAVKYVQNKLNDCEGEIGFVVFQKFNNVLEKNCGFKTILNISKILSGQESSMEGLPDDLTGDDITYFKYAPITSTDVERSFSRYKTLLVDNRRSFNFKNIKKSLVVQCNTLEGI
;
A
#
# COMPACT_ATOMS: atom_id res chain seq x y z
N MET A 1 5.79 -26.62 -7.01
CA MET A 1 5.66 -25.14 -7.11
C MET A 1 4.87 -24.61 -5.92
N ILE A 2 5.41 -23.64 -5.15
CA ILE A 2 4.69 -23.05 -4.00
C ILE A 2 3.84 -21.87 -4.49
N HIS A 3 2.52 -21.98 -4.37
CA HIS A 3 1.62 -20.87 -4.68
C HIS A 3 1.52 -19.91 -3.49
N LEU A 4 2.10 -18.72 -3.66
CA LEU A 4 2.04 -17.64 -2.68
C LEU A 4 1.32 -16.44 -3.28
N THR A 5 0.29 -15.96 -2.61
CA THR A 5 -0.35 -14.68 -2.98
C THR A 5 0.47 -13.51 -2.45
N CYS A 6 0.49 -12.41 -3.21
CA CYS A 6 1.26 -11.21 -2.87
C CYS A 6 0.91 -10.67 -1.48
N LEU A 7 1.88 -10.69 -0.55
CA LEU A 7 1.64 -10.24 0.82
C LEU A 7 1.46 -8.73 0.94
N ALA A 8 2.13 -7.93 0.11
CA ALA A 8 1.86 -6.48 0.02
C ALA A 8 0.40 -6.20 -0.40
N HIS A 9 -0.12 -6.96 -1.37
CA HIS A 9 -1.53 -6.90 -1.75
C HIS A 9 -2.45 -7.35 -0.61
N GLY A 10 -2.08 -8.41 0.11
CA GLY A 10 -2.78 -8.87 1.31
C GLY A 10 -2.92 -7.77 2.36
N ILE A 11 -1.83 -7.06 2.67
CA ILE A 11 -1.82 -5.91 3.60
C ILE A 11 -2.66 -4.75 3.06
N HIS A 12 -2.59 -4.48 1.75
CA HIS A 12 -3.46 -3.46 1.14
C HIS A 12 -4.95 -3.77 1.33
N ARG A 13 -5.37 -5.04 1.21
CA ARG A 13 -6.77 -5.43 1.48
C ARG A 13 -7.19 -5.20 2.94
N VAL A 14 -6.24 -5.22 3.87
CA VAL A 14 -6.48 -4.82 5.27
C VAL A 14 -6.69 -3.31 5.36
N ALA A 15 -5.89 -2.51 4.63
CA ALA A 15 -6.09 -1.06 4.53
C ALA A 15 -7.47 -0.68 3.95
N GLU A 16 -7.97 -1.40 2.94
CA GLU A 16 -9.34 -1.18 2.44
C GLU A 16 -10.40 -1.55 3.47
N SER A 17 -10.19 -2.61 4.26
CA SER A 17 -11.10 -2.94 5.37
C SER A 17 -11.12 -1.86 6.45
N ILE A 18 -9.99 -1.19 6.71
CA ILE A 18 -9.94 -0.03 7.61
C ILE A 18 -10.79 1.10 7.03
N ARG A 19 -10.55 1.44 5.75
CA ARG A 19 -11.29 2.48 5.03
C ARG A 19 -12.81 2.28 5.10
N GLU A 20 -13.29 1.05 4.90
CA GLU A 20 -14.71 0.70 4.98
C GLU A 20 -15.33 1.01 6.36
N LYS A 21 -14.56 0.93 7.44
CA LYS A 21 -15.01 1.26 8.81
C LYS A 21 -15.10 2.77 9.05
N PHE A 22 -14.38 3.59 8.27
CA PHE A 22 -14.33 5.04 8.45
C PHE A 22 -14.98 5.82 7.29
N LYS A 23 -16.23 5.47 6.94
CA LYS A 23 -16.98 6.07 5.81
C LYS A 23 -17.04 7.61 5.83
N LYS A 24 -17.15 8.23 7.01
CA LYS A 24 -17.15 9.71 7.13
C LYS A 24 -15.80 10.33 6.79
N VAL A 25 -14.70 9.69 7.23
CA VAL A 25 -13.34 10.12 6.89
C VAL A 25 -13.10 9.92 5.39
N ASP A 26 -13.52 8.79 4.84
CA ASP A 26 -13.45 8.54 3.40
C ASP A 26 -14.21 9.59 2.59
N LYS A 27 -15.44 9.93 3.02
CA LYS A 27 -16.24 10.99 2.41
C LYS A 27 -15.51 12.34 2.51
N LEU A 28 -14.94 12.69 3.65
CA LEU A 28 -14.18 13.93 3.82
C LEU A 28 -13.01 14.01 2.82
N ILE A 29 -12.16 12.98 2.79
CA ILE A 29 -11.00 12.91 1.88
C ILE A 29 -11.45 13.06 0.41
N SER A 30 -12.53 12.38 0.03
CA SER A 30 -13.12 12.47 -1.30
C SER A 30 -13.64 13.88 -1.64
N ARG A 31 -14.35 14.53 -0.71
CA ARG A 31 -14.91 15.87 -0.93
C ARG A 31 -13.83 16.93 -1.01
N VAL A 32 -12.85 16.91 -0.11
CA VAL A 32 -11.75 17.87 -0.13
C VAL A 32 -10.90 17.71 -1.41
N LYS A 33 -10.71 16.49 -1.90
CA LYS A 33 -10.14 16.28 -3.24
C LYS A 33 -10.94 17.04 -4.31
N GLN A 34 -12.27 16.90 -4.33
CA GLN A 34 -13.13 17.60 -5.28
C GLN A 34 -13.12 19.12 -5.12
N VAL A 35 -12.86 19.64 -3.92
CA VAL A 35 -12.68 21.08 -3.70
C VAL A 35 -11.49 21.59 -4.51
N PHE A 36 -10.34 20.94 -4.45
CA PHE A 36 -9.12 21.46 -5.10
C PHE A 36 -8.91 20.96 -6.53
N LEU A 37 -9.60 19.88 -6.94
CA LEU A 37 -9.47 19.30 -8.27
C LEU A 37 -9.89 20.30 -9.36
N LYS A 38 -8.95 20.63 -10.25
CA LYS A 38 -9.15 21.56 -11.38
C LYS A 38 -9.69 22.94 -10.97
N ALA A 39 -9.33 23.42 -9.77
CA ALA A 39 -9.78 24.71 -9.24
C ALA A 39 -8.61 25.62 -8.84
N PRO A 40 -7.95 26.29 -9.81
CA PRO A 40 -6.76 27.11 -9.54
C PRO A 40 -6.99 28.20 -8.49
N SER A 41 -8.16 28.86 -8.51
CA SER A 41 -8.51 29.90 -7.52
C SER A 41 -8.51 29.36 -6.09
N ARG A 42 -9.10 28.19 -5.85
CA ARG A 42 -9.13 27.56 -4.52
C ARG A 42 -7.77 27.02 -4.11
N VAL A 43 -6.95 26.56 -5.06
CA VAL A 43 -5.55 26.21 -4.81
C VAL A 43 -4.73 27.44 -4.39
N LEU A 44 -4.98 28.61 -4.99
CA LEU A 44 -4.35 29.87 -4.58
C LEU A 44 -4.76 30.26 -3.16
N VAL A 45 -6.04 30.14 -2.81
CA VAL A 45 -6.53 30.35 -1.43
C VAL A 45 -5.80 29.42 -0.46
N PHE A 46 -5.70 28.12 -0.78
CA PHE A 46 -4.97 27.16 0.06
C PHE A 46 -3.51 27.59 0.27
N LYS A 47 -2.80 27.93 -0.81
CA LYS A 47 -1.39 28.35 -0.73
C LYS A 47 -1.19 29.67 0.01
N SER A 48 -2.17 30.56 0.00
CA SER A 48 -2.13 31.83 0.74
C SER A 48 -2.36 31.61 2.24
N GLU A 49 -3.33 30.78 2.60
CA GLU A 49 -3.77 30.52 3.99
C GLU A 49 -2.90 29.49 4.72
N ALA A 50 -2.22 28.62 3.97
CA ALA A 50 -1.39 27.52 4.46
C ALA A 50 -0.16 27.28 3.57
N PRO A 51 0.74 28.29 3.40
CA PRO A 51 1.86 28.22 2.45
C PRO A 51 2.88 27.10 2.74
N ALA A 52 3.03 26.72 4.02
CA ALA A 52 3.99 25.71 4.46
C ALA A 52 3.46 24.26 4.38
N ILE A 53 2.23 24.06 3.93
CA ILE A 53 1.57 22.75 3.94
C ILE A 53 1.39 22.27 2.49
N PRO A 54 1.73 21.01 2.16
CA PRO A 54 1.48 20.50 0.82
C PRO A 54 -0.02 20.41 0.56
N LEU A 55 -0.44 20.50 -0.70
CA LEU A 55 -1.84 20.29 -1.06
C LEU A 55 -2.33 18.91 -0.59
N PRO A 56 -3.62 18.76 -0.27
CA PRO A 56 -4.16 17.49 0.17
C PRO A 56 -3.82 16.38 -0.83
N PRO A 57 -3.26 15.25 -0.38
CA PRO A 57 -2.88 14.17 -1.27
C PRO A 57 -4.13 13.60 -1.91
N GLU A 58 -4.02 13.21 -3.18
CA GLU A 58 -5.07 12.49 -3.86
C GLU A 58 -4.85 10.98 -3.66
N PRO A 59 -5.75 10.27 -2.96
CA PRO A 59 -5.69 8.81 -2.95
C PRO A 59 -5.80 8.29 -4.38
N ILE A 60 -4.87 7.42 -4.75
CA ILE A 60 -4.83 6.79 -6.07
C ILE A 60 -5.30 5.36 -5.86
N ILE A 61 -6.42 4.98 -6.50
CA ILE A 61 -7.04 3.66 -6.35
C ILE A 61 -6.05 2.54 -6.68
N THR A 62 -5.19 2.75 -7.68
CA THR A 62 -4.20 1.76 -8.13
C THR A 62 -2.91 1.74 -7.29
N ARG A 63 -2.71 2.66 -6.34
CA ARG A 63 -1.51 2.72 -5.50
C ARG A 63 -1.85 2.41 -4.05
N TRP A 64 -1.33 1.29 -3.57
CA TRP A 64 -1.63 0.73 -2.26
C TRP A 64 -1.22 1.67 -1.11
N GLY A 65 -2.01 1.70 -0.05
CA GLY A 65 -1.75 2.50 1.15
C GLY A 65 -2.03 4.02 1.03
N THR A 66 -2.38 4.53 -0.15
CA THR A 66 -2.57 5.99 -0.36
C THR A 66 -3.69 6.60 0.46
N TRP A 67 -4.76 5.85 0.74
CA TRP A 67 -5.84 6.33 1.59
C TRP A 67 -5.40 6.55 3.05
N ILE A 68 -4.58 5.63 3.60
CA ILE A 68 -4.04 5.75 4.97
C ILE A 68 -3.06 6.93 5.05
N MET A 69 -2.24 7.14 4.00
CA MET A 69 -1.37 8.32 3.91
C MET A 69 -2.18 9.61 3.89
N ALA A 70 -3.30 9.63 3.14
CA ALA A 70 -4.20 10.78 3.13
C ALA A 70 -4.81 11.03 4.52
N ALA A 71 -5.35 10.00 5.19
CA ALA A 71 -5.88 10.14 6.54
C ALA A 71 -4.82 10.68 7.53
N SER A 72 -3.57 10.20 7.44
CA SER A 72 -2.45 10.69 8.24
C SER A 72 -2.11 12.16 7.95
N TYR A 73 -2.17 12.58 6.67
CA TYR A 73 -2.02 13.98 6.30
C TYR A 73 -3.12 14.86 6.92
N TYR A 74 -4.39 14.44 6.85
CA TYR A 74 -5.49 15.19 7.45
C TYR A 74 -5.39 15.25 8.97
N CYS A 75 -4.92 14.18 9.62
CA CYS A 75 -4.63 14.19 11.05
C CYS A 75 -3.55 15.24 11.38
N LYS A 76 -2.45 15.26 10.63
CA LYS A 76 -1.31 16.15 10.88
C LYS A 76 -1.65 17.63 10.68
N TYR A 77 -2.46 17.95 9.68
CA TYR A 77 -2.75 19.33 9.27
C TYR A 77 -4.22 19.72 9.49
N TYR A 78 -4.91 19.04 10.41
CA TYR A 78 -6.36 19.15 10.59
C TYR A 78 -6.83 20.61 10.77
N LYS A 79 -6.18 21.36 11.67
CA LYS A 79 -6.55 22.75 11.98
C LYS A 79 -6.37 23.69 10.80
N ASP A 80 -5.26 23.56 10.07
CA ASP A 80 -4.99 24.40 8.90
C ASP A 80 -5.95 24.08 7.75
N ILE A 81 -6.18 22.79 7.47
CA ILE A 81 -7.15 22.36 6.45
C ILE A 81 -8.55 22.87 6.81
N ARG A 82 -8.95 22.75 8.09
CA ARG A 82 -10.23 23.27 8.57
C ARG A 82 -10.33 24.78 8.33
N ARG A 83 -9.30 25.56 8.64
CA ARG A 83 -9.27 27.01 8.38
C ARG A 83 -9.43 27.31 6.88
N VAL A 84 -8.66 26.65 6.02
CA VAL A 84 -8.76 26.82 4.56
C VAL A 84 -10.14 26.45 4.03
N LEU A 85 -10.70 25.33 4.45
CA LEU A 85 -12.01 24.90 3.97
C LEU A 85 -13.11 25.88 4.38
N LEU A 86 -13.03 26.47 5.57
CA LEU A 86 -14.00 27.44 6.08
C LEU A 86 -13.83 28.84 5.48
N SER A 87 -12.68 29.18 4.89
CA SER A 87 -12.49 30.46 4.19
C SER A 87 -13.04 30.46 2.76
N ILE A 88 -13.33 29.29 2.19
CA ILE A 88 -13.94 29.16 0.86
C ILE A 88 -15.46 29.33 0.98
N ASN A 89 -16.09 30.05 0.04
CA ASN A 89 -17.54 30.24 0.03
C ASN A 89 -18.28 28.91 -0.19
N SER A 90 -19.23 28.58 0.70
CA SER A 90 -19.99 27.32 0.68
C SER A 90 -20.84 27.16 -0.59
N GLU A 91 -21.25 28.27 -1.20
CA GLU A 91 -22.12 28.27 -2.37
C GLU A 91 -21.35 28.10 -3.69
N ASP A 92 -20.02 28.14 -3.67
CA ASP A 92 -19.19 27.99 -4.86
C ASP A 92 -19.27 26.58 -5.47
N ALA A 93 -19.48 25.56 -4.63
CA ALA A 93 -19.65 24.17 -5.06
C ALA A 93 -20.25 23.28 -3.97
N ILE A 94 -21.05 22.28 -4.36
CA ILE A 94 -21.58 21.26 -3.45
C ILE A 94 -20.46 20.55 -2.66
N SER A 95 -19.31 20.29 -3.31
CA SER A 95 -18.16 19.65 -2.66
C SER A 95 -17.57 20.51 -1.54
N VAL A 96 -17.60 21.84 -1.65
CA VAL A 96 -17.14 22.77 -0.61
C VAL A 96 -18.08 22.69 0.58
N LYS A 97 -19.39 22.86 0.35
CA LYS A 97 -20.41 22.76 1.40
C LYS A 97 -20.34 21.44 2.16
N GLU A 98 -20.24 20.32 1.46
CA GLU A 98 -20.12 19.00 2.10
C GLU A 98 -18.80 18.84 2.85
N ALA A 99 -17.67 19.33 2.31
CA ALA A 99 -16.38 19.28 3.00
C ALA A 99 -16.39 20.10 4.30
N GLN A 100 -17.00 21.29 4.27
CA GLN A 100 -17.17 22.15 5.45
C GLN A 100 -18.04 21.49 6.51
N GLN A 101 -19.15 20.84 6.13
CA GLN A 101 -19.99 20.11 7.08
C GLN A 101 -19.23 18.94 7.73
N LEU A 102 -18.48 18.17 6.92
CA LEU A 102 -17.73 17.01 7.40
C LEU A 102 -16.55 17.40 8.31
N ILE A 103 -15.79 18.45 7.95
CA ILE A 103 -14.64 18.89 8.74
C ILE A 103 -15.08 19.49 10.09
N GLN A 104 -16.34 19.92 10.22
CA GLN A 104 -16.93 20.43 11.46
C GLN A 104 -17.58 19.34 12.33
N ASP A 105 -17.65 18.07 11.89
CA ASP A 105 -18.10 16.96 12.76
C ASP A 105 -17.18 16.87 13.99
N PRO A 106 -17.72 16.98 15.22
CA PRO A 106 -16.91 17.02 16.44
C PRO A 106 -16.06 15.76 16.65
N ASN A 107 -16.41 14.65 16.00
CA ASN A 107 -15.68 13.38 16.09
C ASN A 107 -14.67 13.18 14.95
N MET A 108 -14.56 14.11 13.99
CA MET A 108 -13.72 13.94 12.81
C MET A 108 -12.24 13.90 13.18
N GLU A 109 -11.77 14.85 13.99
CA GLU A 109 -10.38 14.91 14.44
C GLU A 109 -10.00 13.65 15.21
N ALA A 110 -10.83 13.22 16.16
CA ALA A 110 -10.61 12.00 16.94
C ALA A 110 -10.50 10.73 16.06
N LYS A 111 -11.34 10.61 15.01
CA LYS A 111 -11.26 9.49 14.06
C LYS A 111 -9.98 9.51 13.25
N LEU A 112 -9.54 10.69 12.79
CA LEU A 112 -8.29 10.86 12.07
C LEU A 112 -7.09 10.50 12.95
N VAL A 113 -7.09 10.93 14.22
CA VAL A 113 -6.09 10.56 15.22
C VAL A 113 -6.04 9.05 15.40
N TYR A 114 -7.18 8.38 15.60
CA TYR A 114 -7.21 6.93 15.74
C TYR A 114 -6.63 6.21 14.51
N ILE A 115 -7.00 6.62 13.29
CA ILE A 115 -6.45 6.02 12.06
C ILE A 115 -4.94 6.24 11.97
N HIS A 116 -4.47 7.46 12.22
CA HIS A 116 -3.06 7.80 12.13
C HIS A 116 -2.22 7.02 13.14
N SER A 117 -2.63 7.02 14.41
CA SER A 117 -1.89 6.37 15.50
C SER A 117 -1.84 4.84 15.36
N ASN A 118 -2.94 4.21 14.91
CA ASN A 118 -3.03 2.75 14.88
C ASN A 118 -2.69 2.14 13.52
N PHE A 119 -2.85 2.88 12.42
CA PHE A 119 -2.69 2.31 11.07
C PHE A 119 -1.74 3.10 10.18
N GLY A 120 -1.25 4.27 10.62
CA GLY A 120 -0.38 5.16 9.84
C GLY A 120 0.93 4.53 9.38
N PHE A 121 1.39 3.45 10.04
CA PHE A 121 2.59 2.70 9.65
C PHE A 121 2.38 1.76 8.44
N ILE A 122 1.14 1.38 8.12
CA ILE A 122 0.85 0.38 7.07
C ILE A 122 1.50 0.72 5.72
N PRO A 123 1.40 1.97 5.20
CA PRO A 123 1.97 2.32 3.89
C PRO A 123 3.49 2.09 3.82
N GLU A 124 4.22 2.37 4.89
CA GLU A 124 5.68 2.15 4.95
C GLU A 124 6.03 0.68 4.74
N TYR A 125 5.28 -0.23 5.37
CA TYR A 125 5.53 -1.67 5.29
C TYR A 125 5.06 -2.28 3.96
N ILE A 126 4.03 -1.71 3.33
CA ILE A 126 3.70 -2.05 1.94
C ILE A 126 4.87 -1.68 1.02
N THR A 127 5.39 -0.44 1.11
CA THR A 127 6.54 0.00 0.30
C THR A 127 7.80 -0.83 0.57
N LYS A 128 8.04 -1.21 1.83
CA LYS A 128 9.15 -2.09 2.19
C LYS A 128 9.04 -3.45 1.51
N LEU A 129 7.85 -4.05 1.45
CA LEU A 129 7.61 -5.33 0.76
C LEU A 129 7.66 -5.21 -0.77
N GLU A 130 7.44 -4.02 -1.31
CA GLU A 130 7.57 -3.72 -2.74
C GLU A 130 9.02 -3.45 -3.17
N THR A 131 9.95 -3.26 -2.22
CA THR A 131 11.37 -3.00 -2.50
C THR A 131 12.05 -4.24 -3.09
N GLN A 132 12.88 -4.03 -4.12
CA GLN A 132 13.61 -5.12 -4.77
C GLN A 132 14.75 -5.63 -3.89
N TYR A 133 15.15 -6.89 -4.11
CA TYR A 133 16.33 -7.50 -3.49
C TYR A 133 16.30 -7.61 -1.95
N ILE A 134 15.14 -7.43 -1.33
CA ILE A 134 14.96 -7.76 0.08
C ILE A 134 15.08 -9.29 0.27
N SER A 135 15.75 -9.73 1.32
CA SER A 135 15.81 -11.15 1.64
C SER A 135 14.47 -11.68 2.14
N LEU A 136 14.26 -12.99 2.02
CA LEU A 136 13.03 -13.63 2.49
C LEU A 136 12.81 -13.38 4.00
N SER A 137 13.88 -13.43 4.80
CA SER A 137 13.81 -13.21 6.25
C SER A 137 13.43 -11.77 6.60
N GLU A 138 13.98 -10.77 5.89
CA GLU A 138 13.61 -9.36 6.07
C GLU A 138 12.16 -9.10 5.70
N ALA A 139 11.71 -9.68 4.58
CA ALA A 139 10.36 -9.54 4.09
C ALA A 139 9.34 -10.17 5.06
N LEU A 140 9.61 -11.38 5.56
CA LEU A 140 8.78 -12.03 6.58
C LEU A 140 8.80 -11.28 7.91
N SER A 141 9.93 -10.67 8.28
CA SER A 141 10.03 -9.82 9.47
C SER A 141 9.15 -8.58 9.36
N ALA A 142 9.07 -7.97 8.16
CA ALA A 142 8.15 -6.87 7.90
C ALA A 142 6.68 -7.29 8.06
N VAL A 143 6.30 -8.47 7.57
CA VAL A 143 4.93 -9.01 7.75
C VAL A 143 4.61 -9.26 9.22
N LYS A 144 5.55 -9.88 9.97
CA LYS A 144 5.39 -10.11 11.41
C LYS A 144 5.29 -8.80 12.21
N TYR A 145 6.06 -7.78 11.84
CA TYR A 145 5.95 -6.47 12.48
C TYR A 145 4.56 -5.88 12.31
N VAL A 146 3.99 -5.95 11.10
CA VAL A 146 2.62 -5.49 10.85
C VAL A 146 1.62 -6.29 11.67
N GLN A 147 1.78 -7.62 11.74
CA GLN A 147 0.93 -8.48 12.55
C GLN A 147 0.93 -8.06 14.03
N ASN A 148 2.11 -7.86 14.60
CA ASN A 148 2.26 -7.47 16.01
C ASN A 148 1.65 -6.09 16.28
N LYS A 149 1.95 -5.10 15.42
CA LYS A 149 1.37 -3.75 15.57
C LYS A 149 -0.15 -3.73 15.45
N LEU A 150 -0.73 -4.58 14.59
CA LEU A 150 -2.18 -4.72 14.49
C LEU A 150 -2.78 -5.43 15.71
N ASN A 151 -2.06 -6.38 16.32
CA ASN A 151 -2.47 -7.04 17.56
C ASN A 151 -2.50 -6.06 18.74
N ASP A 152 -1.59 -5.08 18.76
CA ASP A 152 -1.53 -4.03 19.78
C ASP A 152 -2.65 -2.98 19.63
N CYS A 153 -3.41 -3.00 18.52
CA CYS A 153 -4.48 -2.04 18.27
C CYS A 153 -5.71 -2.33 19.13
N GLU A 154 -6.02 -1.43 20.06
CA GLU A 154 -7.17 -1.55 20.94
C GLU A 154 -8.50 -1.13 20.27
N GLY A 155 -9.59 -1.63 20.85
CA GLY A 155 -10.97 -1.32 20.44
C GLY A 155 -11.54 -2.26 19.38
N GLU A 156 -12.86 -2.15 19.16
CA GLU A 156 -13.61 -3.03 18.26
C GLU A 156 -13.04 -3.02 16.82
N ILE A 157 -12.67 -1.83 16.32
CA ILE A 157 -12.10 -1.68 14.98
C ILE A 157 -10.73 -2.36 14.89
N GLY A 158 -9.86 -2.16 15.88
CA GLY A 158 -8.55 -2.80 15.96
C GLY A 158 -8.66 -4.32 15.91
N PHE A 159 -9.54 -4.89 16.73
CA PHE A 159 -9.82 -6.33 16.74
C PHE A 159 -10.27 -6.86 15.38
N VAL A 160 -11.26 -6.20 14.75
CA VAL A 160 -11.77 -6.61 13.42
C VAL A 160 -10.68 -6.55 12.35
N VAL A 161 -9.83 -5.51 12.39
CA VAL A 161 -8.72 -5.34 11.45
C VAL A 161 -7.64 -6.42 11.65
N PHE A 162 -7.31 -6.75 12.90
CA PHE A 162 -6.37 -7.82 13.22
C PHE A 162 -6.90 -9.19 12.76
N GLN A 163 -8.17 -9.50 13.02
CA GLN A 163 -8.81 -10.72 12.52
C GLN A 163 -8.78 -10.79 10.98
N LYS A 164 -9.04 -9.65 10.31
CA LYS A 164 -8.94 -9.56 8.85
C LYS A 164 -7.53 -9.89 8.36
N PHE A 165 -6.50 -9.37 9.03
CA PHE A 165 -5.11 -9.64 8.70
C PHE A 165 -4.76 -11.12 8.86
N ASN A 166 -5.15 -11.76 9.97
CA ASN A 166 -4.92 -13.19 10.17
C ASN A 166 -5.62 -14.05 9.11
N ASN A 167 -6.87 -13.72 8.76
CA ASN A 167 -7.61 -14.40 7.69
C ASN A 167 -6.91 -14.28 6.32
N VAL A 168 -6.31 -13.12 6.03
CA VAL A 168 -5.51 -12.92 4.80
C VAL A 168 -4.29 -13.85 4.78
N LEU A 169 -3.60 -14.01 5.92
CA LEU A 169 -2.46 -14.92 6.01
C LEU A 169 -2.87 -16.40 5.95
N GLU A 170 -3.93 -16.79 6.66
CA GLU A 170 -4.44 -18.17 6.68
C GLU A 170 -4.89 -18.65 5.30
N LYS A 171 -5.53 -17.78 4.51
CA LYS A 171 -5.93 -18.10 3.14
C LYS A 171 -4.76 -18.20 2.16
N ASN A 172 -3.58 -17.71 2.54
CA ASN A 172 -2.38 -17.80 1.73
C ASN A 172 -1.68 -19.14 2.01
N CYS A 173 -2.13 -20.22 1.36
CA CYS A 173 -1.66 -21.57 1.64
C CYS A 173 -0.13 -21.72 1.58
N GLY A 174 0.53 -21.08 0.61
CA GLY A 174 1.99 -21.10 0.49
C GLY A 174 2.73 -20.31 1.58
N PHE A 175 2.05 -19.43 2.32
CA PHE A 175 2.70 -18.62 3.37
C PHE A 175 3.28 -19.48 4.48
N LYS A 176 2.56 -20.52 4.93
CA LYS A 176 3.05 -21.44 5.96
C LYS A 176 4.31 -22.18 5.51
N THR A 177 4.32 -22.66 4.26
CA THR A 177 5.47 -23.33 3.66
C THR A 177 6.67 -22.39 3.57
N ILE A 178 6.47 -21.16 3.09
CA ILE A 178 7.53 -20.13 3.00
C ILE A 178 8.08 -19.75 4.38
N LEU A 179 7.21 -19.67 5.40
CA LEU A 179 7.64 -19.42 6.77
C LEU A 179 8.57 -20.54 7.28
N ASN A 180 8.23 -21.80 7.01
CA ASN A 180 9.05 -22.95 7.40
C ASN A 180 10.39 -22.96 6.65
N ILE A 181 10.38 -22.73 5.34
CA ILE A 181 11.62 -22.59 4.53
C ILE A 181 12.52 -21.50 5.11
N SER A 182 11.97 -20.34 5.48
CA SER A 182 12.75 -19.27 6.09
C SER A 182 13.33 -19.65 7.47
N LYS A 183 12.65 -20.49 8.25
CA LYS A 183 13.17 -20.99 9.53
C LYS A 183 14.34 -21.93 9.33
N ILE A 184 14.26 -22.82 8.34
CA ILE A 184 15.37 -23.72 7.96
C ILE A 184 16.58 -22.89 7.49
N LEU A 185 16.37 -21.93 6.60
CA LEU A 185 17.42 -21.03 6.10
C LEU A 185 18.08 -20.16 7.18
N SER A 186 17.41 -19.95 8.30
CA SER A 186 17.94 -19.19 9.45
C SER A 186 18.48 -20.08 10.58
N GLY A 187 18.45 -21.41 10.41
CA GLY A 187 18.87 -22.38 11.42
C GLY A 187 17.93 -22.51 12.62
N GLN A 188 16.71 -21.97 12.53
CA GLN A 188 15.69 -22.09 13.59
C GLN A 188 14.92 -23.41 13.56
N GLU A 189 14.95 -24.10 12.42
CA GLU A 189 14.32 -25.41 12.21
C GLU A 189 15.34 -26.33 11.52
N SER A 190 15.37 -27.59 11.94
CA SER A 190 16.27 -28.61 11.37
C SER A 190 15.51 -29.69 10.60
N SER A 191 14.18 -29.74 10.77
CA SER A 191 13.31 -30.69 10.09
C SER A 191 12.82 -30.16 8.74
N MET A 192 12.78 -31.05 7.74
CA MET A 192 12.15 -30.80 6.44
C MET A 192 10.65 -31.17 6.45
N GLU A 193 10.12 -31.64 7.59
CA GLU A 193 8.72 -32.03 7.72
C GLU A 193 7.75 -30.88 7.41
N GLY A 194 6.70 -31.19 6.64
CA GLY A 194 5.67 -30.22 6.25
C GLY A 194 6.04 -29.37 5.02
N LEU A 195 7.18 -29.64 4.38
CA LEU A 195 7.48 -29.17 3.03
C LEU A 195 6.95 -30.18 1.98
N PRO A 196 6.68 -29.73 0.74
CA PRO A 196 6.37 -30.62 -0.37
C PRO A 196 7.49 -31.65 -0.63
N ASP A 197 7.14 -32.91 -0.92
CA ASP A 197 8.10 -34.00 -1.15
C ASP A 197 9.01 -33.78 -2.37
N ASP A 198 8.61 -32.90 -3.29
CA ASP A 198 9.38 -32.53 -4.49
C ASP A 198 10.47 -31.47 -4.23
N LEU A 199 10.53 -30.88 -3.03
CA LEU A 199 11.54 -29.88 -2.65
C LEU A 199 12.78 -30.51 -2.05
N THR A 200 13.93 -30.33 -2.72
CA THR A 200 15.23 -30.79 -2.23
C THR A 200 15.93 -29.74 -1.35
N GLY A 201 16.99 -30.15 -0.64
CA GLY A 201 17.81 -29.21 0.13
C GLY A 201 18.50 -28.15 -0.74
N ASP A 202 18.88 -28.51 -1.98
CA ASP A 202 19.46 -27.56 -2.93
C ASP A 202 18.43 -26.50 -3.34
N ASP A 203 17.18 -26.93 -3.62
CA ASP A 203 16.07 -26.02 -3.94
C ASP A 203 15.84 -24.97 -2.84
N ILE A 204 15.91 -25.38 -1.57
CA ILE A 204 15.73 -24.49 -0.41
C ILE A 204 16.75 -23.35 -0.42
N THR A 205 18.00 -23.59 -0.84
CA THR A 205 19.03 -22.55 -0.84
C THR A 205 18.66 -21.35 -1.73
N TYR A 206 17.91 -21.59 -2.81
CA TYR A 206 17.44 -20.55 -3.72
C TYR A 206 16.33 -19.66 -3.12
N PHE A 207 15.70 -20.07 -2.02
CA PHE A 207 14.64 -19.28 -1.37
C PHE A 207 15.16 -18.11 -0.53
N LYS A 208 16.47 -17.96 -0.36
CA LYS A 208 17.07 -16.86 0.41
C LYS A 208 16.57 -15.47 0.00
N TYR A 209 16.29 -15.29 -1.29
CA TYR A 209 15.76 -14.06 -1.89
C TYR A 209 14.44 -14.31 -2.62
N ALA A 210 13.69 -15.37 -2.25
CA ALA A 210 12.39 -15.64 -2.87
C ALA A 210 11.43 -14.47 -2.63
N PRO A 211 10.83 -13.90 -3.70
CA PRO A 211 9.90 -12.80 -3.55
C PRO A 211 8.61 -13.29 -2.91
N ILE A 212 8.14 -12.56 -1.90
CA ILE A 212 6.83 -12.80 -1.26
C ILE A 212 5.73 -11.84 -1.76
N THR A 213 6.05 -11.07 -2.79
CA THR A 213 5.17 -10.11 -3.46
C THR A 213 5.17 -10.35 -4.95
N SER A 214 4.08 -9.96 -5.62
CA SER A 214 3.98 -9.97 -7.09
C SER A 214 4.63 -8.75 -7.73
N THR A 215 5.22 -7.84 -6.97
CA THR A 215 5.67 -6.53 -7.47
C THR A 215 6.70 -6.65 -8.59
N ASP A 216 7.65 -7.59 -8.48
CA ASP A 216 8.65 -7.80 -9.54
C ASP A 216 8.06 -8.44 -10.79
N VAL A 217 7.05 -9.30 -10.62
CA VAL A 217 6.28 -9.87 -11.73
C VAL A 217 5.49 -8.77 -12.44
N GLU A 218 4.80 -7.91 -11.69
CA GLU A 218 4.03 -6.77 -12.21
C GLU A 218 4.92 -5.74 -12.91
N ARG A 219 6.09 -5.42 -12.34
CA ARG A 219 7.10 -4.57 -12.99
C ARG A 219 7.59 -5.18 -14.30
N SER A 220 7.84 -6.49 -14.32
CA SER A 220 8.28 -7.21 -15.53
C SER A 220 7.20 -7.16 -16.61
N PHE A 221 5.94 -7.42 -16.26
CA PHE A 221 4.82 -7.24 -17.18
C PHE A 221 4.73 -5.81 -17.70
N SER A 222 4.89 -4.79 -16.85
CA SER A 222 4.89 -3.39 -17.30
C SER A 222 6.02 -3.10 -18.29
N ARG A 223 7.24 -3.61 -18.04
CA ARG A 223 8.38 -3.48 -18.96
C ARG A 223 8.11 -4.15 -20.31
N TYR A 224 7.57 -5.36 -20.27
CA TYR A 224 7.29 -6.16 -21.47
C TYR A 224 5.99 -5.79 -22.19
N LYS A 225 5.09 -5.04 -21.54
CA LYS A 225 3.82 -4.60 -22.13
C LYS A 225 4.04 -3.91 -23.48
N THR A 226 5.10 -3.11 -23.58
CA THR A 226 5.47 -2.39 -24.81
C THR A 226 5.97 -3.29 -25.94
N LEU A 227 6.44 -4.50 -25.63
CA LEU A 227 6.83 -5.52 -26.62
C LEU A 227 5.63 -6.30 -27.14
N LEU A 228 4.56 -6.40 -26.36
CA LEU A 228 3.39 -7.22 -26.62
C LEU A 228 2.18 -6.45 -27.19
N VAL A 229 2.34 -5.17 -27.55
CA VAL A 229 1.27 -4.38 -28.18
C VAL A 229 1.01 -4.83 -29.63
N ASP A 230 -0.26 -4.85 -30.03
CA ASP A 230 -0.70 -5.30 -31.37
C ASP A 230 0.00 -4.60 -32.54
N ASN A 231 0.40 -3.34 -32.35
CA ASN A 231 1.08 -2.55 -33.38
C ASN A 231 2.55 -2.97 -33.61
N ARG A 232 3.08 -3.96 -32.86
CA ARG A 232 4.46 -4.47 -32.96
C ARG A 232 4.55 -5.96 -33.30
N ARG A 233 3.63 -6.47 -34.13
CA ARG A 233 3.62 -7.85 -34.64
C ARG A 233 4.80 -8.24 -35.56
N SER A 234 5.72 -7.32 -35.85
CA SER A 234 6.87 -7.53 -36.74
C SER A 234 8.21 -7.78 -36.02
N PHE A 235 8.19 -7.94 -34.69
CA PHE A 235 9.40 -8.27 -33.95
C PHE A 235 9.91 -9.68 -34.30
N ASN A 236 11.05 -9.75 -34.98
CA ASN A 236 11.81 -11.00 -35.08
C ASN A 236 12.57 -11.27 -33.76
N PHE A 237 12.98 -12.53 -33.54
CA PHE A 237 13.72 -12.93 -32.33
C PHE A 237 14.96 -12.06 -32.04
N LYS A 238 15.66 -11.61 -33.08
CA LYS A 238 16.85 -10.73 -32.95
C LYS A 238 16.48 -9.37 -32.35
N ASN A 239 15.34 -8.81 -32.76
CA ASN A 239 14.86 -7.52 -32.27
C ASN A 239 14.28 -7.63 -30.85
N ILE A 240 13.63 -8.75 -30.51
CA ILE A 240 13.20 -9.08 -29.14
C ILE A 240 14.41 -9.15 -28.21
N LYS A 241 15.44 -9.92 -28.60
CA LYS A 241 16.70 -10.05 -27.84
C LYS A 241 17.35 -8.68 -27.60
N LYS A 242 17.47 -7.85 -28.64
CA LYS A 242 18.02 -6.49 -28.51
C LYS A 242 17.20 -5.61 -27.56
N SER A 243 15.87 -5.68 -27.64
CA SER A 243 14.99 -4.89 -26.77
C SER A 243 15.09 -5.33 -25.31
N LEU A 244 15.18 -6.64 -25.04
CA LEU A 244 15.44 -7.19 -23.72
C LEU A 244 16.80 -6.73 -23.16
N VAL A 245 17.86 -6.78 -23.97
CA VAL A 245 19.21 -6.31 -23.57
C VAL A 245 19.19 -4.83 -23.19
N VAL A 246 18.58 -3.97 -24.03
CA VAL A 246 18.45 -2.53 -23.72
C VAL A 246 17.67 -2.31 -22.43
N GLN A 247 16.54 -2.99 -22.25
CA GLN A 247 15.72 -2.86 -21.05
C GLN A 247 16.42 -3.36 -19.79
N CYS A 248 17.23 -4.42 -19.87
CA CYS A 248 18.00 -4.93 -18.73
C CYS A 248 19.21 -4.06 -18.39
N ASN A 249 19.82 -3.40 -19.38
CA ASN A 249 20.97 -2.52 -19.17
C ASN A 249 20.59 -1.12 -18.66
N THR A 250 19.32 -0.70 -18.78
CA THR A 250 18.81 0.54 -18.16
C THR A 250 18.62 0.46 -16.64
N LEU A 251 19.10 -0.59 -15.97
CA LEU A 251 19.00 -0.75 -14.51
C LEU A 251 19.95 0.17 -13.72
N GLU A 252 20.85 0.91 -14.37
CA GLU A 252 21.62 1.99 -13.76
C GLU A 252 20.87 3.32 -13.86
N GLY A 253 19.99 3.58 -12.89
CA GLY A 253 19.48 4.92 -12.61
C GLY A 253 17.98 5.14 -12.81
N ILE A 254 17.17 4.74 -11.82
CA ILE A 254 15.97 5.44 -11.35
C ILE A 254 15.89 5.28 -9.83
#